data_AF-A0A3B3TVK4-F1
#
_entry.id   AF-A0A3B3TVK4-F1
#
_cell.length_a   1.000
_cell.length_b   1.000
_cell.length_c   1.000
_cell.angle_alpha   90.00
_cell.angle_beta   90.00
_cell.angle_gamma   90.00
#
_symmetry.space_group_name_H-M   'P 1'
#
loop_
_entity.id
_entity.type
_entity.pdbx_description
1 polymer ?
#
loop_
_entity_poly.entity_id
_entity_poly.type
_entity_poly.pdbx_seq_one_letter_code
_entity_poly.pdbx_strand_id
1 'polypeptide(L)'
;PRIRMEPGPFPEAVPARKVTVVGSELVENYTVYIIDVMDGLHRWTVKHRYSDFYELHEKLTMEKKVDRRLLPPKKILGKNSKSLVERRQKELELYLQTLLQQFPQASPTPLAYFLHFHLYEINGITAALAEELFHKGEQLLQAGEVFSLRPLQLYSVSQQLRLATPTCLSGDARTDLGHILDFTCRLRYLKISGSRGPVGTSNIEESSLPFDLSVFKSLLQIEISDCSSQQIQGLPSLRASLATLSLHRSTESMISILVPEASEFPQWEPEGAEPGCPVTALVPVWRHLTTLDMSHNCIGAVDDSVKLIPKVEFLDLSYNHLSSVENLQHLYSLVHVDLSYNRLRSLEAAHTRLGNIKTLSLAGNHLETLSGLSKLYSLVNLDLSHNQLAQLEEIRNIGALPCLEKLNLSSNPMCIIPDYRTKVLAQFGDRAAEVSLDCRATTEKELDTVEVLKAIQKAKEVKDRMSSSDKKISEDSRASAAPPASSSSSSSSSCPSQGNHVCIRLCLAEGV
;
A
#
# COMPACT_ATOMS: atom_id res chain seq x y z
N PRO A 1 -24.63 8.23 27.28
CA PRO A 1 -25.35 6.98 27.65
C PRO A 1 -24.34 5.88 28.02
N ARG A 2 -24.61 5.03 29.02
CA ARG A 2 -23.71 3.91 29.33
C ARG A 2 -23.93 2.79 28.31
N ILE A 3 -22.90 2.45 27.55
CA ILE A 3 -22.92 1.29 26.65
C ILE A 3 -22.92 0.03 27.52
N ARG A 4 -24.04 -0.71 27.53
CA ARG A 4 -23.99 -2.14 27.83
C ARG A 4 -23.44 -2.82 26.60
N MET A 5 -22.18 -3.24 26.66
CA MET A 5 -21.76 -4.37 25.84
C MET A 5 -22.49 -5.59 26.38
N GLU A 6 -23.40 -6.17 25.60
CA GLU A 6 -23.88 -7.51 25.91
C GLU A 6 -22.72 -8.47 25.63
N PRO A 7 -22.38 -9.37 26.57
CA PRO A 7 -21.41 -10.41 26.28
C PRO A 7 -22.02 -11.33 25.21
N GLY A 8 -21.39 -11.38 24.04
CA GLY A 8 -21.68 -12.43 23.06
C GLY A 8 -21.56 -13.81 23.72
N PRO A 9 -22.27 -14.83 23.23
CA PRO A 9 -22.27 -16.15 23.86
C PRO A 9 -20.84 -16.67 24.03
N PHE A 10 -20.53 -17.16 25.22
CA PHE A 10 -19.26 -17.85 25.49
C PHE A 10 -19.01 -18.90 24.40
N PRO A 11 -17.83 -18.96 23.78
CA PRO A 11 -17.50 -20.02 22.84
C PRO A 11 -17.61 -21.38 23.54
N GLU A 12 -18.65 -22.15 23.21
CA GLU A 12 -18.84 -23.49 23.73
C GLU A 12 -17.69 -24.39 23.27
N ALA A 13 -17.02 -25.02 24.24
CA ALA A 13 -16.02 -26.08 24.08
C ALA A 13 -15.04 -25.92 22.87
N VAL A 14 -13.85 -25.36 23.14
CA VAL A 14 -12.71 -25.39 22.22
C VAL A 14 -12.57 -26.79 21.60
N PRO A 15 -12.64 -26.95 20.25
CA PRO A 15 -12.61 -28.28 19.64
C PRO A 15 -11.31 -29.00 19.96
N ALA A 16 -11.42 -30.18 20.57
CA ALA A 16 -10.25 -30.90 21.10
C ALA A 16 -9.22 -31.22 20.00
N ARG A 17 -7.95 -30.86 20.25
CA ARG A 17 -6.80 -31.17 19.38
C ARG A 17 -6.85 -32.63 18.92
N LYS A 18 -6.88 -32.88 17.62
CA LYS A 18 -7.00 -34.22 17.02
C LYS A 18 -5.82 -34.53 16.13
N VAL A 19 -5.37 -35.78 16.15
CA VAL A 19 -4.31 -36.30 15.29
C VAL A 19 -4.74 -37.61 14.64
N THR A 20 -4.43 -37.76 13.36
CA THR A 20 -4.69 -38.98 12.57
C THR A 20 -3.51 -39.31 11.66
N VAL A 21 -3.09 -40.58 11.61
CA VAL A 21 -2.00 -41.04 10.74
C VAL A 21 -2.59 -41.44 9.40
N VAL A 22 -2.83 -40.43 8.55
CA VAL A 22 -3.54 -40.57 7.26
C VAL A 22 -2.81 -41.40 6.22
N GLY A 23 -1.51 -41.66 6.39
CA GLY A 23 -0.78 -42.56 5.51
C GLY A 23 0.69 -42.71 5.86
N SER A 24 1.46 -43.22 4.90
CA SER A 24 2.91 -43.32 4.98
C SER A 24 3.55 -43.49 3.62
N GLU A 25 4.73 -42.93 3.44
CA GLU A 25 5.57 -43.03 2.25
C GLU A 25 6.86 -43.81 2.56
N LEU A 26 7.42 -44.49 1.55
CA LEU A 26 8.72 -45.15 1.65
C LEU A 26 9.78 -44.21 1.06
N VAL A 27 10.63 -43.66 1.92
CA VAL A 27 11.76 -42.81 1.53
C VAL A 27 13.02 -43.66 1.65
N GLU A 28 13.66 -43.94 0.51
CA GLU A 28 14.81 -44.84 0.39
C GLU A 28 14.57 -46.21 1.08
N ASN A 29 15.08 -46.35 2.31
CA ASN A 29 15.10 -47.57 3.11
C ASN A 29 14.26 -47.46 4.41
N TYR A 30 13.48 -46.38 4.59
CA TYR A 30 12.67 -46.15 5.79
C TYR A 30 11.26 -45.63 5.49
N THR A 31 10.32 -45.96 6.37
CA THR A 31 8.93 -45.49 6.30
C THR A 31 8.80 -44.15 7.04
N VAL A 32 8.27 -43.15 6.35
CA VAL A 32 7.83 -41.87 6.92
C VAL A 32 6.31 -41.94 7.07
N TYR A 33 5.80 -41.62 8.25
CA TYR A 33 4.38 -41.54 8.55
C TYR A 33 3.86 -40.13 8.28
N ILE A 34 2.74 -40.06 7.58
CA ILE A 34 2.06 -38.80 7.22
C ILE A 34 0.96 -38.61 8.26
N ILE A 35 1.06 -37.51 9.02
CA ILE A 35 0.30 -37.27 10.24
C ILE A 35 -0.46 -35.97 10.04
N ASP A 36 -1.78 -36.04 9.93
CA ASP A 36 -2.63 -34.86 9.98
C ASP A 36 -2.89 -34.48 11.42
N VAL A 37 -2.69 -33.20 11.72
CA VAL A 37 -2.93 -32.55 13.01
C VAL A 37 -4.03 -31.51 12.80
N MET A 38 -5.00 -31.46 13.71
CA MET A 38 -6.13 -30.53 13.68
C MET A 38 -6.28 -29.83 15.02
N ASP A 39 -6.44 -28.51 14.98
CA ASP A 39 -6.79 -27.65 16.10
C ASP A 39 -7.89 -26.68 15.66
N GLY A 40 -9.10 -26.85 16.21
CA GLY A 40 -10.28 -26.13 15.72
C GLY A 40 -10.55 -26.34 14.22
N LEU A 41 -10.49 -25.24 13.45
CA LEU A 41 -10.64 -25.22 11.99
C LEU A 41 -9.29 -25.35 11.25
N HIS A 42 -8.17 -25.23 11.96
CA HIS A 42 -6.84 -25.34 11.38
C HIS A 42 -6.43 -26.82 11.29
N ARG A 43 -5.96 -27.24 10.11
CA ARG A 43 -5.37 -28.55 9.86
C ARG A 43 -4.06 -28.38 9.13
N TRP A 44 -3.05 -29.12 9.54
CA TRP A 44 -1.78 -29.23 8.82
C TRP A 44 -1.23 -30.66 8.87
N THR A 45 -0.35 -30.96 7.93
CA THR A 45 0.30 -32.26 7.84
C THR A 45 1.76 -32.18 8.31
N VAL A 46 2.17 -33.06 9.23
CA VAL A 46 3.57 -33.29 9.61
C VAL A 46 4.04 -34.68 9.17
N LYS A 47 5.36 -34.87 9.03
CA LYS A 47 5.97 -36.09 8.50
C LYS A 47 7.10 -36.56 9.40
N HIS A 48 6.98 -37.77 9.97
CA HIS A 48 7.97 -38.35 10.90
C HIS A 48 8.22 -39.83 10.61
N ARG A 49 9.48 -40.27 10.64
CA ARG A 49 9.85 -41.69 10.60
C ARG A 49 9.84 -42.25 12.04
N TYR A 50 9.76 -43.58 12.18
CA TYR A 50 9.59 -44.21 13.51
C TYR A 50 10.68 -43.83 14.56
N SER A 51 11.91 -43.52 14.14
CA SER A 51 12.96 -43.04 15.06
C SER A 51 12.56 -41.77 15.80
N ASP A 52 11.83 -40.88 15.14
CA ASP A 52 11.56 -39.54 15.66
C ASP A 52 10.46 -39.63 16.73
N PHE A 53 9.53 -40.57 16.57
CA PHE A 53 8.60 -41.00 17.63
C PHE A 53 9.32 -41.61 18.85
N TYR A 54 10.41 -42.34 18.63
CA TYR A 54 11.23 -42.91 19.71
C TYR A 54 12.00 -41.82 20.46
N GLU A 55 12.63 -40.89 19.75
CA GLU A 55 13.31 -39.72 20.32
C GLU A 55 12.34 -38.80 21.09
N LEU A 56 11.11 -38.63 20.60
CA LEU A 56 10.01 -37.99 21.34
C LEU A 56 9.69 -38.75 22.64
N HIS A 57 9.54 -40.07 22.57
CA HIS A 57 9.13 -40.89 23.71
C HIS A 57 10.16 -40.90 24.85
N GLU A 58 11.45 -41.01 24.52
CA GLU A 58 12.55 -40.94 25.49
C GLU A 58 12.55 -39.59 26.24
N LYS A 59 12.38 -38.47 25.53
CA LYS A 59 12.25 -37.13 26.13
C LYS A 59 11.03 -37.03 27.04
N LEU A 60 9.85 -37.45 26.59
CA LEU A 60 8.62 -37.40 27.39
C LEU A 60 8.65 -38.33 28.62
N THR A 61 9.31 -39.48 28.52
CA THR A 61 9.56 -40.38 29.66
C THR A 61 10.47 -39.72 30.68
N MET A 62 11.57 -39.10 30.22
CA MET A 62 12.57 -38.44 31.07
C MET A 62 11.99 -37.19 31.78
N GLU A 63 11.26 -36.35 31.05
CA GLU A 63 10.80 -35.04 31.53
C GLU A 63 9.43 -35.08 32.24
N LYS A 64 8.52 -35.95 31.79
CA LYS A 64 7.08 -35.90 32.16
C LYS A 64 6.51 -37.22 32.68
N LYS A 65 7.35 -38.22 32.97
CA LYS A 65 6.97 -39.53 33.55
C LYS A 65 5.96 -40.34 32.70
N VAL A 66 5.94 -40.14 31.38
CA VAL A 66 5.11 -40.95 30.47
C VAL A 66 5.53 -42.43 30.55
N ASP A 67 4.56 -43.36 30.53
CA ASP A 67 4.84 -44.80 30.61
C ASP A 67 5.68 -45.28 29.41
N ARG A 68 6.83 -45.88 29.71
CA ARG A 68 7.77 -46.52 28.76
C ARG A 68 7.15 -47.62 27.89
N ARG A 69 5.95 -48.10 28.22
CA ARG A 69 5.19 -49.10 27.46
C ARG A 69 4.23 -48.49 26.45
N LEU A 70 4.05 -47.17 26.44
CA LEU A 70 3.06 -46.49 25.60
C LEU A 70 3.47 -46.49 24.12
N LEU A 71 4.76 -46.40 23.79
CA LEU A 71 5.23 -46.44 22.40
C LEU A 71 5.19 -47.87 21.81
N PRO A 72 4.53 -48.09 20.65
CA PRO A 72 4.46 -49.41 20.03
C PRO A 72 5.83 -49.92 19.53
N PRO A 73 6.26 -51.16 19.85
CA PRO A 73 7.64 -51.59 19.66
C PRO A 73 8.08 -51.83 18.19
N LYS A 74 9.36 -51.53 17.93
CA LYS A 74 10.03 -51.65 16.61
C LYS A 74 10.29 -53.11 16.20
N LYS A 75 9.24 -53.85 15.84
CA LYS A 75 9.34 -55.20 15.24
C LYS A 75 10.23 -55.19 13.98
N ILE A 76 11.19 -56.12 13.93
CA ILE A 76 12.33 -56.11 12.98
C ILE A 76 12.03 -56.87 11.68
N LEU A 77 11.23 -57.94 11.72
CA LEU A 77 10.81 -58.69 10.53
C LEU A 77 9.73 -57.94 9.73
N GLY A 78 9.71 -58.16 8.41
CA GLY A 78 8.62 -57.69 7.54
C GLY A 78 8.50 -56.18 7.37
N LYS A 79 9.61 -55.43 7.51
CA LYS A 79 9.67 -53.95 7.58
C LYS A 79 8.75 -53.21 6.60
N ASN A 80 8.69 -53.66 5.34
CA ASN A 80 7.97 -53.00 4.25
C ASN A 80 6.65 -53.71 3.87
N SER A 81 6.17 -54.67 4.67
CA SER A 81 4.90 -55.34 4.41
C SER A 81 3.73 -54.39 4.65
N LYS A 82 2.85 -54.24 3.64
CA LYS A 82 1.76 -53.26 3.65
C LYS A 82 0.90 -53.35 4.92
N SER A 83 0.49 -54.57 5.31
CA SER A 83 -0.33 -54.81 6.50
C SER A 83 0.39 -54.54 7.82
N LEU A 84 1.73 -54.62 7.86
CA LEU A 84 2.53 -54.25 9.03
C LEU A 84 2.65 -52.73 9.14
N VAL A 85 2.79 -52.03 8.00
CA VAL A 85 2.79 -50.56 7.94
C VAL A 85 1.41 -49.99 8.30
N GLU A 86 0.33 -50.49 7.71
CA GLU A 86 -1.06 -50.13 8.03
C GLU A 86 -1.39 -50.38 9.53
N ARG A 87 -0.93 -51.51 10.09
CA ARG A 87 -1.05 -51.77 11.53
C ARG A 87 -0.28 -50.73 12.36
N ARG A 88 0.96 -50.41 11.97
CA ARG A 88 1.80 -49.46 12.71
C ARG A 88 1.28 -48.03 12.61
N GLN A 89 0.65 -47.62 11.51
CA GLN A 89 -0.06 -46.33 11.41
C GLN A 89 -1.09 -46.19 12.54
N LYS A 90 -1.96 -47.20 12.72
CA LYS A 90 -2.98 -47.21 13.79
C LYS A 90 -2.39 -47.28 15.20
N GLU A 91 -1.32 -48.05 15.39
CA GLU A 91 -0.62 -48.12 16.68
C GLU A 91 0.05 -46.77 17.03
N LEU A 92 0.60 -46.04 16.06
CA LEU A 92 1.20 -44.71 16.25
C LEU A 92 0.16 -43.58 16.35
N GLU A 93 -0.99 -43.70 15.70
CA GLU A 93 -2.12 -42.78 15.85
C GLU A 93 -2.66 -42.83 17.29
N LEU A 94 -2.94 -44.02 17.81
CA LEU A 94 -3.40 -44.21 19.18
C LEU A 94 -2.39 -43.67 20.20
N TYR A 95 -1.08 -43.82 19.93
CA TYR A 95 -0.01 -43.23 20.75
C TYR A 95 -0.11 -41.70 20.82
N LEU A 96 -0.22 -41.01 19.68
CA LEU A 96 -0.32 -39.54 19.64
C LEU A 96 -1.65 -39.03 20.24
N GLN A 97 -2.77 -39.71 19.96
CA GLN A 97 -4.07 -39.39 20.58
C GLN A 97 -4.01 -39.57 22.12
N THR A 98 -3.35 -40.62 22.62
CA THR A 98 -3.18 -40.81 24.08
C THR A 98 -2.32 -39.73 24.71
N LEU A 99 -1.24 -39.28 24.03
CA LEU A 99 -0.42 -38.17 24.54
C LEU A 99 -1.21 -36.85 24.62
N LEU A 100 -2.04 -36.52 23.62
CA LEU A 100 -2.87 -35.31 23.66
C LEU A 100 -3.92 -35.37 24.77
N GLN A 101 -4.48 -36.55 25.06
CA GLN A 101 -5.37 -36.76 26.20
C GLN A 101 -4.66 -36.66 27.57
N GLN A 102 -3.36 -36.99 27.64
CA GLN A 102 -2.54 -36.81 28.84
C GLN A 102 -2.16 -35.34 29.08
N PHE A 103 -2.07 -34.52 28.04
CA PHE A 103 -1.64 -33.12 28.10
C PHE A 103 -2.68 -32.15 27.49
N PRO A 104 -3.93 -32.10 28.00
CA PRO A 104 -5.02 -31.36 27.37
C PRO A 104 -4.82 -29.84 27.42
N GLN A 105 -4.27 -29.30 28.51
CA GLN A 105 -4.05 -27.86 28.69
C GLN A 105 -2.80 -27.41 27.92
N ALA A 106 -1.61 -27.71 28.47
CA ALA A 106 -0.32 -27.39 27.86
C ALA A 106 0.42 -28.66 27.40
N SER A 107 0.71 -28.75 26.10
CA SER A 107 1.52 -29.82 25.53
C SER A 107 3.01 -29.62 25.87
N PRO A 108 3.74 -30.65 26.34
CA PRO A 108 5.18 -30.55 26.59
C PRO A 108 5.97 -30.12 25.35
N THR A 109 7.03 -29.32 25.53
CA THR A 109 7.85 -28.79 24.44
C THR A 109 8.29 -29.84 23.41
N PRO A 110 8.76 -31.05 23.77
CA PRO A 110 9.07 -32.10 22.78
C PRO A 110 7.89 -32.49 21.89
N LEU A 111 6.67 -32.56 22.44
CA LEU A 111 5.45 -32.90 21.70
C LEU A 111 4.96 -31.71 20.85
N ALA A 112 5.05 -30.48 21.37
CA ALA A 112 4.69 -29.27 20.64
C ALA A 112 5.61 -28.99 19.45
N TYR A 113 6.91 -29.32 19.56
CA TYR A 113 7.81 -29.30 18.42
C TYR A 113 7.54 -30.46 17.44
N PHE A 114 7.29 -31.67 17.93
CA PHE A 114 6.97 -32.82 17.08
C PHE A 114 5.69 -32.62 16.23
N LEU A 115 4.65 -32.00 16.80
CA LEU A 115 3.38 -31.73 16.09
C LEU A 115 3.35 -30.37 15.38
N HIS A 116 4.46 -29.61 15.34
CA HIS A 116 4.56 -28.28 14.74
C HIS A 116 3.59 -27.22 15.34
N PHE A 117 3.19 -27.36 16.60
CA PHE A 117 2.31 -26.39 17.28
C PHE A 117 2.91 -24.97 17.29
N HIS A 118 4.24 -24.84 17.40
CA HIS A 118 4.96 -23.57 17.32
C HIS A 118 4.86 -22.85 15.95
N LEU A 119 4.32 -23.50 14.91
CA LEU A 119 4.11 -22.91 13.58
C LEU A 119 2.63 -22.64 13.25
N TYR A 120 1.70 -23.37 13.88
CA TYR A 120 0.29 -23.42 13.43
C TYR A 120 -0.76 -23.37 14.57
N GLU A 121 -0.41 -23.72 15.81
CA GLU A 121 -1.31 -23.61 16.97
C GLU A 121 -1.17 -22.23 17.61
N ILE A 122 -2.28 -21.54 17.88
CA ILE A 122 -2.29 -20.21 18.49
C ILE A 122 -1.39 -20.14 19.73
N ASN A 123 -1.56 -21.09 20.67
CA ASN A 123 -0.78 -21.16 21.91
C ASN A 123 0.72 -21.38 21.65
N GLY A 124 1.05 -22.28 20.72
CA GLY A 124 2.44 -22.60 20.38
C GLY A 124 3.16 -21.45 19.70
N ILE A 125 2.47 -20.74 18.79
CA ILE A 125 3.00 -19.56 18.10
C ILE A 125 3.28 -18.43 19.11
N THR A 126 2.35 -18.14 20.03
CA THR A 126 2.58 -17.10 21.04
C THR A 126 3.65 -17.51 22.06
N ALA A 127 3.71 -18.77 22.48
CA ALA A 127 4.75 -19.25 23.38
C ALA A 127 6.16 -19.16 22.76
N ALA A 128 6.30 -19.49 21.47
CA ALA A 128 7.57 -19.38 20.74
C ALA A 128 7.99 -17.92 20.53
N LEU A 129 7.04 -17.04 20.18
CA LEU A 129 7.31 -15.59 20.03
C LEU A 129 7.66 -14.95 21.38
N ALA A 130 6.99 -15.34 22.47
CA ALA A 130 7.34 -14.90 23.82
C ALA A 130 8.76 -15.37 24.22
N GLU A 131 9.12 -16.64 23.94
CA GLU A 131 10.46 -17.15 24.25
C GLU A 131 11.54 -16.45 23.41
N GLU A 132 11.30 -16.12 22.14
CA GLU A 132 12.23 -15.32 21.35
C GLU A 132 12.41 -13.90 21.92
N LEU A 133 11.30 -13.22 22.23
CA LEU A 133 11.35 -11.85 22.75
C LEU A 133 11.90 -11.78 24.18
N PHE A 134 11.73 -12.81 25.00
CA PHE A 134 12.41 -12.94 26.30
C PHE A 134 13.94 -12.94 26.16
N HIS A 135 14.49 -13.65 25.16
CA HIS A 135 15.94 -13.75 24.98
C HIS A 135 16.54 -12.59 24.15
N LYS A 136 15.78 -11.96 23.25
CA LYS A 136 16.30 -10.97 22.27
C LYS A 136 15.62 -9.59 22.31
N GLY A 137 14.49 -9.44 22.99
CA GLY A 137 13.62 -8.26 22.87
C GLY A 137 14.33 -6.93 23.14
N GLU A 138 15.07 -6.85 24.25
CA GLU A 138 15.88 -5.66 24.57
C GLU A 138 16.95 -5.35 23.51
N GLN A 139 17.64 -6.37 23.00
CA GLN A 139 18.66 -6.19 21.96
C GLN A 139 18.04 -5.64 20.67
N LEU A 140 16.88 -6.18 20.26
CA LEU A 140 16.14 -5.75 19.06
C LEU A 140 15.62 -4.31 19.22
N LEU A 141 15.07 -3.96 20.39
CA LEU A 141 14.62 -2.59 20.68
C LEU A 141 15.76 -1.58 20.74
N GLN A 142 16.94 -1.98 21.24
CA GLN A 142 18.13 -1.13 21.31
C GLN A 142 18.82 -0.98 19.94
N ALA A 143 18.79 -2.00 19.09
CA ALA A 143 19.27 -1.92 17.72
C ALA A 143 18.39 -1.01 16.84
N GLY A 144 17.09 -0.91 17.15
CA GLY A 144 16.15 -0.06 16.41
C GLY A 144 15.82 -0.58 15.01
N GLU A 145 16.07 -1.87 14.75
CA GLU A 145 15.83 -2.52 13.45
C GLU A 145 14.34 -2.72 13.16
N VAL A 146 14.02 -2.96 11.88
CA VAL A 146 12.65 -3.28 11.44
C VAL A 146 12.28 -4.69 11.87
N PHE A 147 11.48 -4.82 12.92
CA PHE A 147 11.00 -6.13 13.36
C PHE A 147 9.90 -6.64 12.40
N SER A 148 9.96 -7.92 12.06
CA SER A 148 9.06 -8.54 11.08
C SER A 148 8.12 -9.53 11.75
N LEU A 149 6.81 -9.40 11.50
CA LEU A 149 5.78 -10.33 11.97
C LEU A 149 4.90 -10.83 10.82
N ARG A 150 4.35 -12.02 11.00
CA ARG A 150 3.34 -12.61 10.11
C ARG A 150 1.92 -12.32 10.58
N PRO A 151 0.93 -12.21 9.68
CA PRO A 151 -0.49 -12.13 10.06
C PRO A 151 -0.93 -13.24 11.01
N LEU A 152 -0.42 -14.47 10.83
CA LEU A 152 -0.70 -15.59 11.73
C LEU A 152 -0.13 -15.39 13.15
N GLN A 153 1.03 -14.74 13.30
CA GLN A 153 1.57 -14.39 14.63
C GLN A 153 0.73 -13.31 15.30
N LEU A 154 0.40 -12.25 14.56
CA LEU A 154 -0.44 -11.15 15.06
C LEU A 154 -1.85 -11.63 15.43
N TYR A 155 -2.49 -12.42 14.56
CA TYR A 155 -3.76 -13.10 14.83
C TYR A 155 -3.67 -13.92 16.12
N SER A 156 -2.60 -14.71 16.30
CA SER A 156 -2.45 -15.56 17.48
C SER A 156 -2.35 -14.73 18.77
N VAL A 157 -1.62 -13.61 18.75
CA VAL A 157 -1.57 -12.64 19.86
C VAL A 157 -2.95 -12.01 20.09
N SER A 158 -3.62 -11.51 19.04
CA SER A 158 -4.96 -10.92 19.13
C SER A 158 -6.05 -11.93 19.54
N GLN A 159 -5.84 -13.24 19.38
CA GLN A 159 -6.73 -14.27 19.93
C GLN A 159 -6.45 -14.48 21.43
N GLN A 160 -5.18 -14.66 21.84
CA GLN A 160 -4.80 -14.78 23.25
C GLN A 160 -5.31 -13.60 24.10
N LEU A 161 -5.19 -12.38 23.60
CA LEU A 161 -5.63 -11.16 24.31
C LEU A 161 -7.16 -11.04 24.48
N ARG A 162 -7.95 -11.87 23.79
CA ARG A 162 -9.42 -11.97 24.00
C ARG A 162 -9.80 -13.05 25.01
N LEU A 163 -8.87 -13.92 25.42
CA LEU A 163 -9.13 -14.98 26.39
C LEU A 163 -8.89 -14.49 27.81
N ALA A 164 -9.86 -14.69 28.70
CA ALA A 164 -9.73 -14.42 30.13
C ALA A 164 -8.94 -15.53 30.86
N THR A 165 -7.78 -15.93 30.31
CA THR A 165 -6.94 -17.05 30.76
C THR A 165 -5.54 -16.59 31.17
N PRO A 166 -4.80 -17.36 31.98
CA PRO A 166 -3.42 -17.03 32.33
C PRO A 166 -2.50 -16.92 31.12
N THR A 167 -1.67 -15.88 31.07
CA THR A 167 -0.70 -15.56 30.01
C THR A 167 0.45 -16.57 29.86
N CYS A 168 0.57 -17.51 30.80
CA CYS A 168 1.57 -18.57 30.84
C CYS A 168 0.93 -19.91 31.25
N LEU A 169 0.29 -20.60 30.30
CA LEU A 169 -0.33 -21.93 30.53
C LEU A 169 0.70 -23.05 30.77
N SER A 170 1.96 -22.83 30.41
CA SER A 170 3.07 -23.80 30.53
C SER A 170 3.69 -23.85 31.94
N GLY A 171 3.57 -22.77 32.72
CA GLY A 171 4.35 -22.52 33.93
C GLY A 171 5.78 -22.04 33.68
N ASP A 172 6.20 -21.85 32.42
CA ASP A 172 7.52 -21.30 32.07
C ASP A 172 7.42 -19.79 31.82
N ALA A 173 7.98 -19.00 32.73
CA ALA A 173 7.96 -17.54 32.68
C ALA A 173 8.60 -16.94 31.42
N ARG A 174 9.39 -17.70 30.65
CA ARG A 174 9.96 -17.27 29.35
C ARG A 174 8.93 -17.27 28.23
N THR A 175 7.85 -18.03 28.39
CA THR A 175 6.74 -18.14 27.41
C THR A 175 5.54 -17.25 27.74
N ASP A 176 5.67 -16.32 28.70
CA ASP A 176 4.58 -15.43 29.10
C ASP A 176 4.31 -14.33 28.07
N LEU A 177 3.02 -14.11 27.78
CA LEU A 177 2.55 -13.11 26.81
C LEU A 177 3.02 -11.67 27.11
N GLY A 178 3.35 -11.35 28.36
CA GLY A 178 3.85 -10.05 28.80
C GLY A 178 5.12 -9.60 28.06
N HIS A 179 6.02 -10.52 27.68
CA HIS A 179 7.21 -10.19 26.89
C HIS A 179 6.87 -9.67 25.49
N ILE A 180 5.78 -10.19 24.90
CA ILE A 180 5.26 -9.70 23.62
C ILE A 180 4.63 -8.32 23.82
N LEU A 181 3.87 -8.11 24.91
CA LEU A 181 3.18 -6.86 25.17
C LEU A 181 4.13 -5.70 25.45
N ASP A 182 5.17 -5.88 26.28
CA ASP A 182 6.16 -4.84 26.52
C ASP A 182 6.92 -4.49 25.23
N PHE A 183 7.36 -5.50 24.48
CA PHE A 183 8.06 -5.33 23.22
C PHE A 183 7.21 -4.59 22.17
N THR A 184 5.95 -5.00 21.96
CA THR A 184 5.04 -4.37 21.00
C THR A 184 4.64 -2.94 21.41
N CYS A 185 4.48 -2.66 22.71
CA CYS A 185 4.29 -1.29 23.20
C CYS A 185 5.46 -0.36 22.84
N ARG A 186 6.71 -0.88 22.88
CA ARG A 186 7.96 -0.13 22.70
C ARG A 186 8.49 -0.10 21.26
N LEU A 187 8.04 -1.01 20.39
CA LEU A 187 8.48 -1.14 19.01
C LEU A 187 8.19 0.13 18.19
N ARG A 188 9.14 0.53 17.34
CA ARG A 188 9.06 1.72 16.47
C ARG A 188 8.91 1.44 14.98
N TYR A 189 9.44 0.30 14.52
CA TYR A 189 9.50 -0.08 13.11
C TYR A 189 8.97 -1.51 12.95
N LEU A 190 7.86 -1.68 12.24
CA LEU A 190 7.19 -2.96 12.05
C LEU A 190 6.98 -3.27 10.56
N LYS A 191 7.34 -4.49 10.15
CA LYS A 191 6.97 -5.06 8.84
C LYS A 191 6.00 -6.22 9.05
N ILE A 192 4.89 -6.21 8.32
CA ILE A 192 3.90 -7.27 8.29
C ILE A 192 3.86 -7.83 6.88
N SER A 193 4.20 -9.12 6.71
CA SER A 193 4.19 -9.76 5.40
C SER A 193 3.43 -11.08 5.42
N GLY A 194 2.29 -11.11 4.75
CA GLY A 194 1.48 -12.31 4.53
C GLY A 194 1.96 -13.18 3.37
N SER A 195 1.48 -14.42 3.30
CA SER A 195 1.65 -15.32 2.16
C SER A 195 0.42 -15.37 1.25
N ARG A 196 0.64 -15.31 -0.07
CA ARG A 196 -0.40 -15.64 -1.06
C ARG A 196 -0.61 -17.14 -1.14
N GLY A 197 -1.47 -17.66 -0.26
CA GLY A 197 -1.77 -19.09 -0.14
C GLY A 197 -1.48 -19.63 1.27
N PRO A 198 -1.67 -20.95 1.47
CA PRO A 198 -1.59 -21.56 2.78
C PRO A 198 -0.18 -21.49 3.40
N VAL A 199 -0.11 -21.31 4.72
CA VAL A 199 1.15 -21.35 5.45
C VAL A 199 1.68 -22.79 5.47
N GLY A 200 2.78 -23.05 4.76
CA GLY A 200 3.52 -24.31 4.80
C GLY A 200 2.70 -25.53 4.38
N THR A 201 2.37 -26.40 5.33
CA THR A 201 1.58 -27.64 5.12
C THR A 201 0.17 -27.55 5.70
N SER A 202 -0.31 -26.34 6.01
CA SER A 202 -1.62 -26.09 6.63
C SER A 202 -2.72 -25.73 5.62
N ASN A 203 -3.94 -25.54 6.12
CA ASN A 203 -5.03 -24.82 5.44
C ASN A 203 -5.16 -23.35 5.87
N ILE A 204 -4.18 -22.80 6.58
CA ILE A 204 -4.26 -21.45 7.16
C ILE A 204 -3.86 -20.42 6.09
N GLU A 205 -4.78 -19.54 5.73
CA GLU A 205 -4.56 -18.44 4.77
C GLU A 205 -4.28 -17.14 5.53
N GLU A 206 -3.02 -16.69 5.58
CA GLU A 206 -2.63 -15.46 6.31
C GLU A 206 -3.41 -14.21 5.88
N SER A 207 -3.85 -14.15 4.62
CA SER A 207 -4.62 -13.03 4.07
C SER A 207 -6.05 -12.92 4.60
N SER A 208 -6.59 -13.92 5.30
CA SER A 208 -7.97 -13.92 5.86
C SER A 208 -8.03 -13.91 7.39
N LEU A 209 -6.89 -13.75 8.07
CA LEU A 209 -6.80 -13.76 9.54
C LEU A 209 -6.93 -12.35 10.15
N PRO A 210 -8.00 -12.04 10.92
CA PRO A 210 -8.16 -10.74 11.56
C PRO A 210 -7.19 -10.54 12.73
N PHE A 211 -6.43 -9.45 12.71
CA PHE A 211 -5.47 -9.08 13.75
C PHE A 211 -5.58 -7.61 14.16
N ASP A 212 -5.27 -7.33 15.43
CA ASP A 212 -5.43 -6.01 16.05
C ASP A 212 -4.08 -5.38 16.39
N LEU A 213 -3.80 -4.24 15.77
CA LEU A 213 -2.59 -3.44 15.98
C LEU A 213 -2.67 -2.53 17.21
N SER A 214 -3.77 -2.53 17.97
CA SER A 214 -3.96 -1.69 19.16
C SER A 214 -2.94 -1.93 20.28
N VAL A 215 -2.18 -3.03 20.26
CA VAL A 215 -1.06 -3.26 21.21
C VAL A 215 0.15 -2.37 20.93
N PHE A 216 0.33 -1.92 19.69
CA PHE A 216 1.47 -1.10 19.30
C PHE A 216 1.22 0.37 19.69
N LYS A 217 2.06 0.92 20.58
CA LYS A 217 1.89 2.29 21.12
C LYS A 217 2.99 3.28 20.71
N SER A 218 4.11 2.79 20.18
CA SER A 218 5.29 3.60 19.83
C SER A 218 5.70 3.53 18.35
N LEU A 219 4.86 2.96 17.47
CA LEU A 219 5.19 2.82 16.06
C LEU A 219 5.28 4.18 15.36
N LEU A 220 6.40 4.37 14.68
CA LEU A 220 6.71 5.51 13.82
C LEU A 220 6.63 5.12 12.34
N GLN A 221 6.91 3.85 12.02
CA GLN A 221 6.80 3.30 10.67
C GLN A 221 6.18 1.91 10.68
N ILE A 222 5.28 1.65 9.74
CA ILE A 222 4.72 0.33 9.48
C ILE A 222 4.65 0.05 7.97
N GLU A 223 5.08 -1.15 7.58
CA GLU A 223 4.89 -1.72 6.24
C GLU A 223 3.95 -2.93 6.32
N ILE A 224 2.96 -3.04 5.44
CA ILE A 224 2.00 -4.16 5.40
C ILE A 224 1.83 -4.67 3.96
N SER A 225 2.28 -5.88 3.69
CA SER A 225 2.26 -6.51 2.35
C SER A 225 1.46 -7.79 2.29
N ASP A 226 0.59 -7.92 1.27
CA ASP A 226 -0.18 -9.14 0.95
C ASP A 226 -1.17 -9.54 2.07
N CYS A 227 -1.82 -8.56 2.70
CA CYS A 227 -2.80 -8.74 3.80
C CYS A 227 -4.10 -7.98 3.51
N SER A 228 -5.28 -8.61 3.57
CA SER A 228 -6.56 -7.91 3.34
C SER A 228 -6.78 -6.75 4.33
N SER A 229 -7.09 -5.55 3.83
CA SER A 229 -7.40 -4.38 4.67
C SER A 229 -8.56 -4.62 5.63
N GLN A 230 -9.55 -5.44 5.22
CA GLN A 230 -10.69 -5.81 6.07
C GLN A 230 -10.28 -6.65 7.31
N GLN A 231 -9.07 -7.20 7.35
CA GLN A 231 -8.53 -7.95 8.49
C GLN A 231 -7.66 -7.12 9.44
N ILE A 232 -7.32 -5.88 9.07
CA ILE A 232 -6.42 -5.01 9.84
C ILE A 232 -7.23 -4.16 10.83
N GLN A 233 -7.19 -4.53 12.10
CA GLN A 233 -7.86 -3.81 13.19
C GLN A 233 -6.87 -2.94 13.97
N GLY A 234 -7.38 -1.94 14.69
CA GLY A 234 -6.57 -1.09 15.59
C GLY A 234 -5.64 -0.07 14.94
N LEU A 235 -5.42 -0.12 13.61
CA LEU A 235 -4.57 0.82 12.87
C LEU A 235 -4.89 2.31 13.15
N PRO A 236 -6.16 2.75 13.30
CA PRO A 236 -6.51 4.10 13.78
C PRO A 236 -5.83 4.58 15.06
N SER A 237 -5.44 3.67 15.96
CA SER A 237 -4.75 4.05 17.21
C SER A 237 -3.34 4.63 16.97
N LEU A 238 -2.75 4.41 15.78
CA LEU A 238 -1.44 4.92 15.40
C LEU A 238 -1.48 6.35 14.81
N ARG A 239 -2.68 6.94 14.60
CA ARG A 239 -2.85 8.31 14.07
C ARG A 239 -2.06 9.39 14.82
N ALA A 240 -1.75 9.16 16.10
CA ALA A 240 -1.01 10.08 16.95
C ALA A 240 0.51 9.89 16.96
N SER A 241 1.07 8.84 16.34
CA SER A 241 2.51 8.51 16.37
C SER A 241 3.14 8.22 15.01
N LEU A 242 2.37 7.68 14.06
CA LEU A 242 2.91 7.18 12.80
C LEU A 242 3.37 8.31 11.87
N ALA A 243 4.58 8.19 11.35
CA ALA A 243 5.21 9.08 10.39
C ALA A 243 5.28 8.49 8.96
N THR A 244 5.41 7.17 8.85
CA THR A 244 5.47 6.44 7.58
C THR A 244 4.50 5.25 7.56
N LEU A 245 3.67 5.18 6.53
CA LEU A 245 2.72 4.09 6.28
C LEU A 245 2.93 3.53 4.88
N SER A 246 3.33 2.27 4.76
CA SER A 246 3.49 1.55 3.48
C SER A 246 2.53 0.37 3.42
N LEU A 247 1.67 0.32 2.39
CA LEU A 247 0.74 -0.79 2.14
C LEU A 247 0.85 -1.30 0.71
N HIS A 248 1.01 -2.60 0.52
CA HIS A 248 1.14 -3.20 -0.81
C HIS A 248 0.26 -4.43 -0.96
N ARG A 249 -0.54 -4.49 -2.02
CA ARG A 249 -1.39 -5.65 -2.38
C ARG A 249 -2.35 -6.03 -1.24
N SER A 250 -2.86 -4.99 -0.58
CA SER A 250 -3.61 -5.07 0.68
C SER A 250 -4.97 -4.36 0.62
N THR A 251 -5.19 -3.44 -0.33
CA THR A 251 -6.44 -2.66 -0.41
C THR A 251 -6.91 -2.30 -1.82
N GLU A 252 -8.16 -1.88 -1.93
CA GLU A 252 -8.82 -1.35 -3.13
C GLU A 252 -9.23 0.14 -2.97
N SER A 253 -9.10 0.73 -1.78
CA SER A 253 -9.43 2.15 -1.49
C SER A 253 -8.72 2.66 -0.23
N MET A 254 -8.40 3.95 -0.22
CA MET A 254 -7.69 4.63 0.87
C MET A 254 -8.56 4.73 2.13
N ILE A 255 -9.88 4.94 2.00
CA ILE A 255 -10.80 5.05 3.13
C ILE A 255 -10.77 3.83 4.05
N SER A 256 -10.62 2.61 3.50
CA SER A 256 -10.60 1.37 4.28
C SER A 256 -9.40 1.24 5.24
N ILE A 257 -8.40 2.11 5.10
CA ILE A 257 -7.15 2.11 5.87
C ILE A 257 -7.02 3.40 6.68
N LEU A 258 -7.34 4.55 6.09
CA LEU A 258 -7.24 5.85 6.74
C LEU A 258 -8.47 6.16 7.63
N VAL A 259 -9.65 5.63 7.28
CA VAL A 259 -10.96 5.81 7.98
C VAL A 259 -11.80 4.52 7.97
N PRO A 260 -11.32 3.38 8.51
CA PRO A 260 -12.12 2.16 8.59
C PRO A 260 -13.47 2.35 9.30
N GLU A 261 -13.55 3.33 10.22
CA GLU A 261 -14.78 3.71 10.94
C GLU A 261 -15.86 4.37 10.05
N ALA A 262 -15.52 4.82 8.84
CA ALA A 262 -16.48 5.41 7.90
C ALA A 262 -17.53 4.39 7.41
N SER A 263 -17.28 3.09 7.60
CA SER A 263 -18.26 2.03 7.36
C SER A 263 -19.44 2.06 8.34
N GLU A 264 -19.24 2.58 9.55
CA GLU A 264 -20.30 2.82 10.55
C GLU A 264 -20.90 4.23 10.42
N PHE A 265 -20.05 5.23 10.10
CA PHE A 265 -20.42 6.64 10.06
C PHE A 265 -20.02 7.30 8.73
N PRO A 266 -20.86 7.27 7.68
CA PRO A 266 -20.51 7.76 6.35
C PRO A 266 -20.44 9.29 6.21
N GLN A 267 -20.89 10.05 7.22
CA GLN A 267 -20.84 11.52 7.26
C GLN A 267 -19.82 11.98 8.31
N TRP A 268 -18.54 11.80 8.00
CA TRP A 268 -17.43 12.18 8.85
C TRP A 268 -16.67 13.40 8.29
N GLU A 269 -16.06 14.20 9.16
CA GLU A 269 -15.09 15.23 8.78
C GLU A 269 -13.85 15.17 9.71
N PRO A 270 -12.71 15.79 9.34
CA PRO A 270 -11.51 15.85 10.17
C PRO A 270 -11.72 16.55 11.52
N GLU A 271 -11.00 16.08 12.55
CA GLU A 271 -10.80 16.80 13.81
C GLU A 271 -10.21 18.19 13.52
N GLY A 272 -11.00 19.25 13.74
CA GLY A 272 -10.63 20.64 13.49
C GLY A 272 -11.22 21.28 12.23
N ALA A 273 -12.11 20.59 11.50
CA ALA A 273 -12.86 21.18 10.39
C ALA A 273 -13.87 22.26 10.85
N GLU A 274 -14.09 23.28 10.01
CA GLU A 274 -15.13 24.31 10.18
C GLU A 274 -16.55 23.67 10.18
N PRO A 275 -17.46 24.01 11.11
CA PRO A 275 -18.80 23.37 11.21
C PRO A 275 -19.81 23.78 10.11
N GLY A 276 -19.51 23.49 8.85
CA GLY A 276 -20.36 23.85 7.70
C GLY A 276 -21.63 22.99 7.53
N CYS A 277 -21.69 21.79 8.13
CA CYS A 277 -22.80 20.84 8.00
C CYS A 277 -22.94 19.98 9.26
N PRO A 278 -24.12 19.36 9.50
CA PRO A 278 -24.28 18.36 10.54
C PRO A 278 -23.54 17.06 10.14
N VAL A 279 -22.45 16.76 10.85
CA VAL A 279 -21.66 15.52 10.69
C VAL A 279 -22.06 14.48 11.75
N THR A 280 -21.96 13.20 11.44
CA THR A 280 -22.19 12.11 12.40
C THR A 280 -20.95 11.74 13.21
N ALA A 281 -19.74 12.02 12.69
CA ALA A 281 -18.48 11.80 13.38
C ALA A 281 -17.43 12.89 13.07
N LEU A 282 -16.54 13.14 14.04
CA LEU A 282 -15.26 13.85 13.81
C LEU A 282 -14.13 12.84 13.98
N VAL A 283 -13.27 12.71 12.97
CA VAL A 283 -12.20 11.70 12.95
C VAL A 283 -10.83 12.36 13.18
N PRO A 284 -10.02 11.91 14.15
CA PRO A 284 -8.68 12.44 14.37
C PRO A 284 -7.80 12.37 13.13
N VAL A 285 -7.07 13.45 12.84
CA VAL A 285 -6.09 13.48 11.74
C VAL A 285 -4.84 12.68 12.09
N TRP A 286 -4.13 12.19 11.07
CA TRP A 286 -2.82 11.58 11.19
C TRP A 286 -1.77 12.66 11.48
N ARG A 287 -1.45 12.84 12.78
CA ARG A 287 -0.76 14.06 13.28
C ARG A 287 0.69 14.18 12.85
N HIS A 288 1.32 13.08 12.43
CA HIS A 288 2.75 13.00 12.10
C HIS A 288 3.06 12.34 10.75
N LEU A 289 2.05 11.85 10.01
CA LEU A 289 2.27 11.12 8.76
C LEU A 289 2.78 12.06 7.66
N THR A 290 4.03 11.87 7.26
CA THR A 290 4.68 12.61 6.16
C THR A 290 4.91 11.76 4.92
N THR A 291 4.98 10.43 5.08
CA THR A 291 5.19 9.47 3.99
C THR A 291 4.04 8.47 3.94
N LEU A 292 3.30 8.46 2.83
CA LEU A 292 2.28 7.47 2.54
C LEU A 292 2.59 6.76 1.22
N ASP A 293 2.77 5.45 1.30
CA ASP A 293 2.99 4.57 0.16
C ASP A 293 1.83 3.56 0.13
N MET A 294 1.04 3.61 -0.93
CA MET A 294 0.02 2.62 -1.24
C MET A 294 0.26 2.03 -2.64
N SER A 295 1.52 1.88 -3.02
CA SER A 295 1.94 1.29 -4.29
C SER A 295 1.49 -0.18 -4.42
N HIS A 296 1.29 -0.64 -5.67
CA HIS A 296 0.87 -2.00 -5.99
C HIS A 296 -0.44 -2.44 -5.30
N ASN A 297 -1.46 -1.58 -5.26
CA ASN A 297 -2.81 -1.90 -4.79
C ASN A 297 -3.83 -1.82 -5.96
N CYS A 298 -5.11 -2.00 -5.66
CA CYS A 298 -6.19 -1.92 -6.65
C CYS A 298 -6.93 -0.56 -6.64
N ILE A 299 -6.30 0.51 -6.11
CA ILE A 299 -6.99 1.78 -5.82
C ILE A 299 -7.46 2.45 -7.12
N GLY A 300 -8.78 2.56 -7.28
CA GLY A 300 -9.41 3.14 -8.47
C GLY A 300 -9.54 4.67 -8.46
N ALA A 301 -9.59 5.29 -7.27
CA ALA A 301 -9.67 6.74 -7.09
C ALA A 301 -9.06 7.15 -5.74
N VAL A 302 -8.60 8.40 -5.67
CA VAL A 302 -8.22 9.06 -4.41
C VAL A 302 -9.49 9.58 -3.75
N ASP A 303 -9.91 8.93 -2.66
CA ASP A 303 -11.15 9.27 -1.94
C ASP A 303 -10.94 10.35 -0.86
N ASP A 304 -12.03 10.84 -0.26
CA ASP A 304 -12.02 11.93 0.74
C ASP A 304 -11.11 11.69 1.96
N SER A 305 -10.70 10.45 2.25
CA SER A 305 -9.84 10.13 3.40
C SER A 305 -8.50 10.87 3.41
N VAL A 306 -8.04 11.38 2.27
CA VAL A 306 -6.87 12.26 2.16
C VAL A 306 -6.98 13.51 3.04
N LYS A 307 -8.19 13.97 3.37
CA LYS A 307 -8.41 15.08 4.33
C LYS A 307 -7.81 14.82 5.72
N LEU A 308 -7.59 13.56 6.12
CA LEU A 308 -6.99 13.22 7.42
C LEU A 308 -5.45 13.16 7.42
N ILE A 309 -4.79 13.25 6.27
CA ILE A 309 -3.33 13.12 6.13
C ILE A 309 -2.67 14.40 5.58
N PRO A 310 -3.05 15.62 6.02
CA PRO A 310 -2.68 16.87 5.35
C PRO A 310 -1.18 17.21 5.37
N LYS A 311 -0.40 16.51 6.21
CA LYS A 311 1.05 16.68 6.34
C LYS A 311 1.89 15.76 5.43
N VAL A 312 1.26 14.96 4.57
CA VAL A 312 2.00 14.07 3.67
C VAL A 312 2.79 14.90 2.65
N GLU A 313 4.11 14.69 2.65
CA GLU A 313 5.08 15.31 1.75
C GLU A 313 5.48 14.36 0.61
N PHE A 314 5.40 13.05 0.86
CA PHE A 314 5.74 11.96 -0.07
C PHE A 314 4.53 11.02 -0.21
N LEU A 315 3.96 10.95 -1.42
CA LEU A 315 2.83 10.09 -1.74
C LEU A 315 3.15 9.17 -2.92
N ASP A 316 3.20 7.86 -2.68
CA ASP A 316 3.31 6.85 -3.73
C ASP A 316 1.96 6.13 -3.90
N LEU A 317 1.37 6.28 -5.09
CA LEU A 317 0.19 5.55 -5.55
C LEU A 317 0.47 4.81 -6.87
N SER A 318 1.73 4.46 -7.12
CA SER A 318 2.15 3.75 -8.33
C SER A 318 1.55 2.34 -8.42
N TYR A 319 1.45 1.79 -9.64
CA TYR A 319 0.87 0.47 -9.92
C TYR A 319 -0.54 0.27 -9.32
N ASN A 320 -1.38 1.31 -9.38
CA ASN A 320 -2.79 1.27 -8.99
C ASN A 320 -3.70 1.35 -10.22
N HIS A 321 -4.96 1.76 -10.07
CA HIS A 321 -5.97 1.80 -11.12
C HIS A 321 -6.56 3.20 -11.33
N LEU A 322 -5.88 4.25 -10.84
CA LEU A 322 -6.33 5.64 -10.89
C LEU A 322 -6.57 6.12 -12.33
N SER A 323 -7.75 6.68 -12.57
CA SER A 323 -8.12 7.33 -13.85
C SER A 323 -8.06 8.86 -13.80
N SER A 324 -7.95 9.44 -12.60
CA SER A 324 -7.94 10.88 -12.32
C SER A 324 -7.05 11.20 -11.11
N VAL A 325 -6.74 12.48 -10.91
CA VAL A 325 -5.90 13.01 -9.82
C VAL A 325 -6.69 13.88 -8.83
N GLU A 326 -7.92 13.45 -8.52
CA GLU A 326 -8.84 14.20 -7.65
C GLU A 326 -8.45 14.13 -6.18
N ASN A 327 -9.05 14.99 -5.34
CA ASN A 327 -8.89 15.08 -3.88
C ASN A 327 -7.48 15.40 -3.35
N LEU A 328 -6.44 15.31 -4.17
CA LEU A 328 -5.07 15.74 -3.84
C LEU A 328 -4.99 17.22 -3.42
N GLN A 329 -5.98 18.07 -3.76
CA GLN A 329 -6.03 19.48 -3.32
C GLN A 329 -6.03 19.66 -1.79
N HIS A 330 -6.35 18.62 -1.02
CA HIS A 330 -6.31 18.64 0.44
C HIS A 330 -4.91 18.38 1.02
N LEU A 331 -3.96 17.92 0.20
CA LEU A 331 -2.60 17.54 0.61
C LEU A 331 -1.61 18.68 0.32
N TYR A 332 -1.82 19.81 0.98
CA TYR A 332 -1.05 21.04 0.76
C TYR A 332 0.45 20.95 1.10
N SER A 333 0.86 19.90 1.83
CA SER A 333 2.27 19.60 2.14
C SER A 333 3.01 18.81 1.05
N LEU A 334 2.35 18.35 -0.03
CA LEU A 334 3.00 17.48 -1.02
C LEU A 334 4.22 18.12 -1.70
N VAL A 335 5.31 17.37 -1.73
CA VAL A 335 6.57 17.71 -2.43
C VAL A 335 6.91 16.65 -3.50
N HIS A 336 6.57 15.39 -3.25
CA HIS A 336 6.84 14.25 -4.14
C HIS A 336 5.57 13.41 -4.32
N VAL A 337 5.20 13.15 -5.57
CA VAL A 337 4.06 12.28 -5.91
C VAL A 337 4.47 11.30 -7.01
N ASP A 338 4.28 10.00 -6.75
CA ASP A 338 4.38 8.96 -7.77
C ASP A 338 2.99 8.41 -8.12
N LEU A 339 2.62 8.54 -9.40
CA LEU A 339 1.38 8.05 -9.98
C LEU A 339 1.66 7.09 -11.16
N SER A 340 2.86 6.50 -11.22
CA SER A 340 3.30 5.64 -12.32
C SER A 340 2.43 4.39 -12.46
N TYR A 341 2.34 3.83 -13.66
CA TYR A 341 1.61 2.59 -13.96
C TYR A 341 0.14 2.59 -13.50
N ASN A 342 -0.51 3.75 -13.61
CA ASN A 342 -1.95 3.94 -13.44
C ASN A 342 -2.65 4.03 -14.82
N ARG A 343 -3.88 4.53 -14.86
CA ARG A 343 -4.75 4.59 -16.05
C ARG A 343 -5.07 6.04 -16.47
N LEU A 344 -4.22 7.00 -16.07
CA LEU A 344 -4.42 8.43 -16.31
C LEU A 344 -4.34 8.74 -17.82
N ARG A 345 -5.35 9.42 -18.37
CA ARG A 345 -5.40 9.84 -19.79
C ARG A 345 -5.25 11.34 -20.02
N SER A 346 -5.73 12.13 -19.06
CA SER A 346 -5.66 13.59 -19.03
C SER A 346 -5.36 14.03 -17.60
N LEU A 347 -4.79 15.23 -17.45
CA LEU A 347 -4.46 15.87 -16.17
C LEU A 347 -5.16 17.22 -16.03
N GLU A 348 -6.37 17.34 -16.57
CA GLU A 348 -7.19 18.55 -16.48
C GLU A 348 -7.31 19.06 -15.03
N ALA A 349 -7.04 20.36 -14.89
CA ALA A 349 -6.94 21.05 -13.60
C ALA A 349 -5.94 20.45 -12.58
N ALA A 350 -4.98 19.61 -12.97
CA ALA A 350 -3.98 19.06 -12.04
C ALA A 350 -3.20 20.16 -11.29
N HIS A 351 -2.96 21.32 -11.91
CA HIS A 351 -2.38 22.49 -11.23
C HIS A 351 -3.23 23.10 -10.11
N THR A 352 -4.53 22.84 -10.03
CA THR A 352 -5.38 23.22 -8.89
C THR A 352 -5.53 22.09 -7.87
N ARG A 353 -4.87 20.95 -8.09
CA ARG A 353 -4.99 19.73 -7.27
C ARG A 353 -3.65 19.29 -6.65
N LEU A 354 -2.53 19.47 -7.35
CA LEU A 354 -1.21 19.00 -6.91
C LEU A 354 -0.37 20.05 -6.14
N GLY A 355 -0.77 21.33 -6.14
CA GLY A 355 -0.07 22.38 -5.39
C GLY A 355 1.40 22.58 -5.81
N ASN A 356 2.28 22.74 -4.82
CA ASN A 356 3.69 23.14 -5.00
C ASN A 356 4.68 21.95 -5.05
N ILE A 357 4.27 20.83 -5.64
CA ILE A 357 5.14 19.65 -5.80
C ILE A 357 6.40 19.95 -6.62
N LYS A 358 7.50 19.28 -6.25
CA LYS A 358 8.81 19.36 -6.90
C LYS A 358 9.14 18.14 -7.75
N THR A 359 8.54 17.00 -7.45
CA THR A 359 8.77 15.74 -8.15
C THR A 359 7.43 15.08 -8.47
N LEU A 360 7.21 14.78 -9.76
CA LEU A 360 6.02 14.11 -10.27
C LEU A 360 6.43 12.97 -11.18
N SER A 361 6.07 11.73 -10.82
CA SER A 361 6.19 10.59 -11.73
C SER A 361 4.83 10.19 -12.27
N LEU A 362 4.74 10.10 -13.59
CA LEU A 362 3.56 9.71 -14.37
C LEU A 362 3.92 8.58 -15.36
N ALA A 363 5.05 7.91 -15.16
CA ALA A 363 5.57 6.89 -16.07
C ALA A 363 4.54 5.77 -16.32
N GLY A 364 4.43 5.24 -17.54
CA GLY A 364 3.58 4.08 -17.83
C GLY A 364 2.06 4.33 -17.73
N ASN A 365 1.61 5.58 -17.86
CA ASN A 365 0.20 5.95 -17.94
C ASN A 365 -0.27 5.99 -19.43
N HIS A 366 -1.39 6.67 -19.70
CA HIS A 366 -1.99 6.78 -21.03
C HIS A 366 -2.17 8.25 -21.46
N LEU A 367 -1.24 9.12 -21.05
CA LEU A 367 -1.34 10.56 -21.31
C LEU A 367 -1.10 10.88 -22.79
N GLU A 368 -2.08 11.52 -23.42
CA GLU A 368 -1.98 12.07 -24.78
C GLU A 368 -1.64 13.58 -24.78
N THR A 369 -1.92 14.30 -23.69
CA THR A 369 -1.68 15.76 -23.54
C THR A 369 -1.05 16.14 -22.20
N LEU A 370 -0.28 17.23 -22.20
CA LEU A 370 0.40 17.81 -21.03
C LEU A 370 -0.21 19.14 -20.55
N SER A 371 -1.29 19.61 -21.18
CA SER A 371 -1.97 20.88 -20.90
C SER A 371 -2.24 21.16 -19.41
N GLY A 372 -2.61 20.12 -18.65
CA GLY A 372 -2.87 20.18 -17.21
C GLY A 372 -1.69 20.60 -16.32
N LEU A 373 -0.45 20.31 -16.76
CA LEU A 373 0.80 20.52 -16.01
C LEU A 373 1.30 21.97 -16.07
N SER A 374 0.76 22.79 -16.98
CA SER A 374 1.31 24.09 -17.42
C SER A 374 1.45 25.21 -16.38
N LYS A 375 1.05 24.96 -15.12
CA LYS A 375 1.18 25.90 -14.00
C LYS A 375 1.81 25.27 -12.74
N LEU A 376 2.40 24.09 -12.85
CA LEU A 376 3.16 23.46 -11.75
C LEU A 376 4.55 24.13 -11.62
N TYR A 377 4.58 25.40 -11.29
CA TYR A 377 5.78 26.23 -11.40
C TYR A 377 6.95 25.77 -10.50
N SER A 378 6.65 25.05 -9.40
CA SER A 378 7.64 24.48 -8.48
C SER A 378 8.24 23.15 -8.92
N LEU A 379 7.78 22.58 -10.05
CA LEU A 379 8.17 21.25 -10.50
C LEU A 379 9.61 21.24 -11.04
N VAL A 380 10.44 20.35 -10.50
CA VAL A 380 11.88 20.20 -10.83
C VAL A 380 12.14 18.90 -11.58
N ASN A 381 11.50 17.80 -11.15
CA ASN A 381 11.64 16.48 -11.76
C ASN A 381 10.27 16.00 -12.28
N LEU A 382 10.20 15.62 -13.55
CA LEU A 382 9.00 15.12 -14.22
C LEU A 382 9.32 13.87 -15.04
N ASP A 383 8.73 12.73 -14.65
CA ASP A 383 8.76 11.52 -15.47
C ASP A 383 7.43 11.34 -16.21
N LEU A 384 7.49 11.35 -17.54
CA LEU A 384 6.40 11.13 -18.47
C LEU A 384 6.68 9.93 -19.39
N SER A 385 7.67 9.09 -19.06
CA SER A 385 8.05 7.96 -19.91
C SER A 385 6.93 6.94 -20.09
N HIS A 386 6.99 6.15 -21.15
CA HIS A 386 5.98 5.10 -21.45
C HIS A 386 4.52 5.61 -21.48
N ASN A 387 4.30 6.84 -21.94
CA ASN A 387 2.97 7.42 -22.20
C ASN A 387 2.64 7.44 -23.70
N GLN A 388 1.59 8.16 -24.11
CA GLN A 388 1.04 8.17 -25.47
C GLN A 388 1.27 9.51 -26.19
N LEU A 389 2.28 10.28 -25.75
CA LEU A 389 2.60 11.61 -26.29
C LEU A 389 3.17 11.48 -27.72
N ALA A 390 2.35 11.84 -28.71
CA ALA A 390 2.68 11.74 -30.13
C ALA A 390 3.10 13.07 -30.78
N GLN A 391 2.65 14.21 -30.25
CA GLN A 391 2.89 15.53 -30.83
C GLN A 391 3.98 16.29 -30.06
N LEU A 392 4.84 17.02 -30.77
CA LEU A 392 5.92 17.82 -30.16
C LEU A 392 5.36 19.08 -29.47
N GLU A 393 4.25 19.58 -29.99
CA GLU A 393 3.52 20.76 -29.54
C GLU A 393 3.15 20.69 -28.06
N GLU A 394 2.88 19.49 -27.53
CA GLU A 394 2.53 19.26 -26.12
C GLU A 394 3.65 19.66 -25.14
N ILE A 395 4.92 19.66 -25.59
CA ILE A 395 6.04 20.10 -24.76
C ILE A 395 5.93 21.58 -24.41
N ARG A 396 5.24 22.40 -25.21
CA ARG A 396 5.02 23.82 -24.90
C ARG A 396 4.25 24.04 -23.60
N ASN A 397 3.45 23.07 -23.18
CA ASN A 397 2.77 23.11 -21.89
C ASN A 397 3.77 23.07 -20.72
N ILE A 398 4.90 22.34 -20.85
CA ILE A 398 5.91 22.20 -19.80
C ILE A 398 7.19 23.04 -20.03
N GLY A 399 7.43 23.50 -21.26
CA GLY A 399 8.58 24.34 -21.64
C GLY A 399 8.69 25.66 -20.87
N ALA A 400 7.56 26.16 -20.38
CA ALA A 400 7.46 27.39 -19.59
C ALA A 400 7.59 27.18 -18.07
N LEU A 401 7.75 25.95 -17.56
CA LEU A 401 7.87 25.67 -16.12
C LEU A 401 9.27 26.09 -15.63
N PRO A 402 9.39 27.14 -14.79
CA PRO A 402 10.66 27.84 -14.57
C PRO A 402 11.68 27.05 -13.74
N CYS A 403 11.23 26.05 -12.98
CA CYS A 403 12.10 25.22 -12.13
C CYS A 403 12.42 23.85 -12.73
N LEU A 404 11.89 23.50 -13.91
CA LEU A 404 12.04 22.14 -14.45
C LEU A 404 13.49 21.89 -14.92
N GLU A 405 14.15 20.92 -14.31
CA GLU A 405 15.56 20.52 -14.54
C GLU A 405 15.68 19.09 -15.11
N LYS A 406 14.73 18.20 -14.79
CA LYS A 406 14.78 16.78 -15.20
C LYS A 406 13.46 16.36 -15.83
N LEU A 407 13.54 15.94 -17.08
CA LEU A 407 12.42 15.49 -17.88
C LEU A 407 12.73 14.12 -18.49
N ASN A 408 11.94 13.11 -18.17
CA ASN A 408 12.01 11.82 -18.87
C ASN A 408 10.78 11.69 -19.78
N LEU A 409 11.00 11.50 -21.07
CA LEU A 409 9.96 11.32 -22.09
C LEU A 409 10.16 10.03 -22.88
N SER A 410 11.16 9.22 -22.52
CA SER A 410 11.48 7.96 -23.19
C SER A 410 10.27 7.04 -23.37
N SER A 411 10.30 6.22 -24.43
CA SER A 411 9.21 5.30 -24.78
C SER A 411 7.84 5.95 -25.10
N ASN A 412 7.81 7.25 -25.43
CA ASN A 412 6.63 7.90 -26.04
C ASN A 412 6.70 7.86 -27.59
N PRO A 413 5.57 7.85 -28.31
CA PRO A 413 5.55 7.84 -29.77
C PRO A 413 6.35 8.99 -30.43
N MET A 414 6.38 10.17 -29.82
CA MET A 414 7.14 11.34 -30.30
C MET A 414 8.66 11.11 -30.38
N CYS A 415 9.21 10.14 -29.63
CA CYS A 415 10.65 9.82 -29.64
C CYS A 415 11.14 9.24 -30.99
N ILE A 416 10.22 8.83 -31.88
CA ILE A 416 10.52 8.33 -33.22
C ILE A 416 10.88 9.48 -34.19
N ILE A 417 10.53 10.72 -33.85
CA ILE A 417 10.79 11.90 -34.69
C ILE A 417 12.31 12.13 -34.82
N PRO A 418 12.87 12.26 -36.05
CA PRO A 418 14.29 12.62 -36.23
C PRO A 418 14.63 13.90 -35.46
N ASP A 419 15.81 13.96 -34.83
CA ASP A 419 16.24 15.10 -34.00
C ASP A 419 15.28 15.46 -32.84
N TYR A 420 14.47 14.49 -32.40
CA TYR A 420 13.49 14.63 -31.32
C TYR A 420 14.03 15.42 -30.10
N ARG A 421 15.24 15.08 -29.62
CA ARG A 421 15.83 15.72 -28.43
C ARG A 421 16.07 17.22 -28.61
N THR A 422 16.70 17.65 -29.71
CA THR A 422 16.95 19.08 -29.95
C THR A 422 15.65 19.84 -30.22
N LYS A 423 14.66 19.18 -30.83
CA LYS A 423 13.31 19.74 -31.05
C LYS A 423 12.52 19.93 -29.74
N VAL A 424 12.65 19.02 -28.78
CA VAL A 424 12.12 19.16 -27.40
C VAL A 424 12.84 20.28 -26.67
N LEU A 425 14.17 20.24 -26.63
CA LEU A 425 15.00 21.24 -25.94
C LEU A 425 14.77 22.67 -26.48
N ALA A 426 14.48 22.82 -27.78
CA ALA A 426 14.12 24.10 -28.37
C ALA A 426 12.82 24.71 -27.81
N GLN A 427 11.89 23.91 -27.26
CA GLN A 427 10.70 24.44 -26.59
C GLN A 427 11.00 25.04 -25.20
N PHE A 428 12.19 24.79 -24.63
CA PHE A 428 12.68 25.42 -23.40
C PHE A 428 13.44 26.74 -23.65
N GLY A 429 13.62 27.13 -24.91
CA GLY A 429 14.16 28.45 -25.28
C GLY A 429 15.58 28.66 -24.79
N ASP A 430 15.77 29.62 -23.88
CA ASP A 430 17.08 29.95 -23.29
C ASP A 430 17.49 28.97 -22.17
N ARG A 431 16.51 28.27 -21.56
CA ARG A 431 16.74 27.30 -20.47
C ARG A 431 17.13 25.90 -20.94
N ALA A 432 17.36 25.70 -22.24
CA ALA A 432 17.70 24.39 -22.81
C ALA A 432 18.96 23.74 -22.20
N ALA A 433 19.90 24.54 -21.66
CA ALA A 433 21.08 24.06 -20.97
C ALA A 433 20.84 23.60 -19.52
N GLU A 434 19.73 24.04 -18.89
CA GLU A 434 19.34 23.66 -17.53
C GLU A 434 18.63 22.29 -17.51
N VAL A 435 18.00 21.92 -18.64
CA VAL A 435 17.19 20.70 -18.74
C VAL A 435 18.05 19.49 -19.10
N SER A 436 18.00 18.48 -18.23
CA SER A 436 18.37 17.11 -18.55
C SER A 436 17.15 16.35 -19.09
N LEU A 437 17.35 15.66 -20.23
CA LEU A 437 16.31 14.98 -20.97
C LEU A 437 16.63 13.48 -21.08
N ASP A 438 15.67 12.61 -20.82
CA ASP A 438 15.80 11.14 -20.89
C ASP A 438 17.02 10.61 -20.10
N CYS A 439 17.13 11.05 -18.84
CA CYS A 439 18.24 10.76 -17.93
C CYS A 439 19.63 11.19 -18.44
N ARG A 440 19.72 12.06 -19.45
CA ARG A 440 20.97 12.57 -20.04
C ARG A 440 21.03 14.09 -19.98
N ALA A 441 22.14 14.62 -19.47
CA ALA A 441 22.46 16.03 -19.59
C ALA A 441 22.52 16.45 -21.07
N THR A 442 22.08 17.68 -21.34
CA THR A 442 22.10 18.26 -22.69
C THR A 442 23.53 18.57 -23.12
N THR A 443 23.89 18.22 -24.35
CA THR A 443 25.23 18.38 -24.89
C THR A 443 25.40 19.68 -25.69
N GLU A 444 26.62 20.19 -25.78
CA GLU A 444 26.98 21.40 -26.54
C GLU A 444 26.40 21.40 -27.97
N LYS A 445 26.54 20.28 -28.70
CA LYS A 445 25.97 20.10 -30.04
C LYS A 445 24.44 20.17 -30.10
N GLU A 446 23.76 19.76 -29.03
CA GLU A 446 22.31 19.90 -28.92
C GLU A 446 21.94 21.37 -28.68
N LEU A 447 22.74 22.12 -27.91
CA LEU A 447 22.56 23.56 -27.70
C LEU A 447 22.82 24.38 -28.98
N ASP A 448 23.91 24.11 -29.71
CA ASP A 448 24.19 24.73 -31.03
C ASP A 448 22.97 24.58 -31.96
N THR A 449 22.41 23.37 -32.00
CA THR A 449 21.24 23.04 -32.82
C THR A 449 20.00 23.79 -32.34
N VAL A 450 19.80 23.90 -31.02
CA VAL A 450 18.71 24.66 -30.41
C VAL A 450 18.80 26.15 -30.72
N GLU A 451 19.99 26.76 -30.69
CA GLU A 451 20.17 28.17 -31.06
C GLU A 451 19.81 28.43 -32.53
N VAL A 452 20.25 27.56 -33.44
CA VAL A 452 19.88 27.61 -34.86
C VAL A 452 18.37 27.47 -35.05
N LEU A 453 17.72 26.52 -34.36
CA LEU A 453 16.26 26.36 -34.40
C LEU A 453 15.52 27.60 -33.86
N LYS A 454 15.97 28.18 -32.75
CA LYS A 454 15.43 29.43 -32.17
C LYS A 454 15.57 30.60 -33.14
N ALA A 455 16.73 30.74 -33.80
CA ALA A 455 16.97 31.79 -34.79
C ALA A 455 16.04 31.64 -36.02
N ILE A 456 15.87 30.42 -36.53
CA ILE A 456 14.95 30.10 -37.63
C ILE A 456 13.49 30.41 -37.23
N GLN A 457 13.06 30.01 -36.05
CA GLN A 457 11.70 30.28 -35.57
C GLN A 457 11.46 31.80 -35.41
N LYS A 458 12.39 32.53 -34.80
CA LYS A 458 12.32 34.00 -34.65
C LYS A 458 12.26 34.71 -36.02
N ALA A 459 13.04 34.26 -37.00
CA ALA A 459 12.99 34.80 -38.36
C ALA A 459 11.64 34.51 -39.06
N LYS A 460 11.06 33.31 -38.82
CA LYS A 460 9.73 32.96 -39.31
C LYS A 460 8.64 33.82 -38.67
N GLU A 461 8.65 34.00 -37.35
CA GLU A 461 7.68 34.84 -36.63
C GLU A 461 7.73 36.31 -37.07
N VAL A 462 8.92 36.84 -37.38
CA VAL A 462 9.06 38.19 -37.97
C VAL A 462 8.44 38.24 -39.37
N LYS A 463 8.73 37.26 -40.23
CA LYS A 463 8.15 37.17 -41.59
C LYS A 463 6.63 37.04 -41.57
N ASP A 464 6.10 36.20 -40.69
CA ASP A 464 4.66 35.97 -40.55
C ASP A 464 3.97 37.25 -40.05
N ARG A 465 4.55 37.96 -39.07
CA ARG A 465 4.10 39.29 -38.63
C ARG A 465 4.08 40.30 -39.79
N MET A 466 5.16 40.44 -40.55
CA MET A 466 5.21 41.34 -41.71
C MET A 466 4.10 41.03 -42.73
N SER A 467 3.94 39.75 -43.08
CA SER A 467 2.90 39.30 -44.03
C SER A 467 1.46 39.55 -43.53
N SER A 468 1.25 39.60 -42.21
CA SER A 468 -0.05 39.92 -41.61
C SER A 468 -0.33 41.43 -41.55
N SER A 469 0.69 42.27 -41.34
CA SER A 469 0.56 43.73 -41.49
C SER A 469 0.30 44.13 -42.94
N ASP A 470 0.99 43.53 -43.93
CA ASP A 470 0.77 43.81 -45.35
C ASP A 470 -0.67 43.49 -45.79
N LYS A 471 -1.22 42.36 -45.32
CA LYS A 471 -2.63 42.00 -45.54
C LYS A 471 -3.59 43.01 -44.93
N LYS A 472 -3.33 43.45 -43.69
CA LYS A 472 -4.21 44.41 -43.00
C LYS A 472 -4.23 45.76 -43.71
N ILE A 473 -3.06 46.26 -44.14
CA ILE A 473 -2.92 47.45 -44.99
C ILE A 473 -3.69 47.27 -46.32
N SER A 474 -3.66 46.06 -46.91
CA SER A 474 -4.42 45.75 -48.13
C SER A 474 -5.93 45.65 -47.95
N GLU A 475 -6.45 45.42 -46.74
CA GLU A 475 -7.90 45.44 -46.47
C GLU A 475 -8.39 46.88 -46.21
N ASP A 476 -7.68 47.65 -45.38
CA ASP A 476 -7.98 49.08 -45.18
C ASP A 476 -7.91 49.85 -46.52
N SER A 477 -6.93 49.53 -47.38
CA SER A 477 -6.79 50.11 -48.73
C SER A 477 -7.88 49.67 -49.73
N ARG A 478 -8.69 48.65 -49.40
CA ARG A 478 -9.85 48.23 -50.22
C ARG A 478 -11.17 48.85 -49.76
N ALA A 479 -11.23 49.41 -48.55
CA ALA A 479 -12.46 49.99 -47.99
C ALA A 479 -12.80 51.39 -48.53
N SER A 480 -11.89 52.07 -49.23
CA SER A 480 -11.99 53.50 -49.54
C SER A 480 -12.49 53.87 -50.96
N ALA A 481 -13.28 53.02 -51.64
CA ALA A 481 -13.60 53.22 -53.05
C ALA A 481 -15.00 52.73 -53.54
N ALA A 482 -16.09 53.47 -53.22
CA ALA A 482 -17.18 53.85 -54.16
C ALA A 482 -18.43 54.45 -53.46
N PRO A 483 -19.16 55.40 -54.08
CA PRO A 483 -20.48 55.91 -53.66
C PRO A 483 -21.61 55.52 -54.66
N PRO A 484 -22.87 56.02 -54.54
CA PRO A 484 -23.68 56.32 -53.36
C PRO A 484 -25.01 55.50 -53.34
N ALA A 485 -25.91 55.80 -52.40
CA ALA A 485 -27.11 55.01 -52.08
C ALA A 485 -28.25 54.98 -53.13
N SER A 486 -29.03 53.89 -53.10
CA SER A 486 -30.47 53.88 -53.42
C SER A 486 -31.22 52.90 -52.52
N SER A 487 -32.53 53.11 -52.34
CA SER A 487 -33.37 52.50 -51.29
C SER A 487 -34.22 51.31 -51.75
N SER A 488 -34.52 50.36 -50.85
CA SER A 488 -35.90 50.13 -50.36
C SER A 488 -36.04 49.01 -49.31
N SER A 489 -37.09 49.16 -48.49
CA SER A 489 -37.86 48.21 -47.64
C SER A 489 -37.56 46.70 -47.68
N SER A 490 -37.78 45.91 -46.61
CA SER A 490 -38.89 46.05 -45.64
C SER A 490 -38.67 45.46 -44.23
N SER A 491 -39.24 46.16 -43.22
CA SER A 491 -39.90 45.70 -41.95
C SER A 491 -39.89 44.21 -41.54
N SER A 492 -39.86 43.83 -40.25
CA SER A 492 -39.70 44.52 -38.94
C SER A 492 -39.48 43.42 -37.85
N SER A 493 -39.69 43.49 -36.52
CA SER A 493 -40.22 44.43 -35.47
C SER A 493 -39.91 43.78 -34.09
N SER A 494 -39.85 44.46 -32.93
CA SER A 494 -39.84 45.88 -32.54
C SER A 494 -39.30 46.03 -31.10
N CYS A 495 -38.75 47.21 -30.78
CA CYS A 495 -38.20 47.62 -29.47
C CYS A 495 -39.29 47.79 -28.36
N PRO A 496 -39.01 48.19 -27.08
CA PRO A 496 -37.77 48.84 -26.58
C PRO A 496 -37.29 48.62 -25.11
N SER A 497 -36.03 49.03 -24.85
CA SER A 497 -35.51 49.76 -23.64
C SER A 497 -35.62 49.13 -22.23
N GLN A 498 -34.77 49.43 -21.23
CA GLN A 498 -33.56 50.27 -21.08
C GLN A 498 -32.81 49.80 -19.79
N GLY A 499 -31.54 50.15 -19.56
CA GLY A 499 -30.95 50.00 -18.21
C GLY A 499 -29.43 49.73 -18.10
N ASN A 500 -28.64 50.78 -18.31
CA ASN A 500 -27.21 50.99 -17.99
C ASN A 500 -26.40 49.97 -17.14
N HIS A 501 -25.17 49.78 -17.59
CA HIS A 501 -23.90 49.62 -16.84
C HIS A 501 -23.91 49.77 -15.30
N VAL A 502 -23.09 48.96 -14.64
CA VAL A 502 -21.89 49.46 -13.92
C VAL A 502 -20.79 48.39 -13.91
N CYS A 503 -19.52 48.81 -13.95
CA CYS A 503 -18.35 47.96 -13.80
C CYS A 503 -17.75 48.18 -12.40
N ILE A 504 -17.47 47.10 -11.65
CA ILE A 504 -16.76 47.18 -10.36
C ILE A 504 -15.40 46.50 -10.50
N ARG A 505 -14.35 47.25 -10.15
CA ARG A 505 -12.97 46.76 -10.11
C ARG A 505 -12.75 45.84 -8.92
N LEU A 506 -11.92 44.82 -9.10
CA LEU A 506 -11.08 44.32 -8.02
C LEU A 506 -10.08 45.42 -7.63
N CYS A 507 -10.15 45.90 -6.40
CA CYS A 507 -9.07 46.69 -5.81
C CYS A 507 -8.18 45.74 -4.99
N LEU A 508 -6.89 45.74 -5.28
CA LEU A 508 -5.87 45.28 -4.34
C LEU A 508 -5.85 46.22 -3.13
N ALA A 509 -5.55 45.67 -1.96
CA ALA A 509 -5.25 46.45 -0.76
C ALA A 509 -3.93 45.94 -0.17
N GLU A 510 -2.90 46.78 -0.23
CA GLU A 510 -1.62 46.56 0.45
C GLU A 510 -1.63 47.29 1.80
N GLY A 511 -1.02 46.69 2.82
CA GLY A 511 -0.44 47.38 3.98
C GLY A 511 -1.38 48.01 5.01
N VAL A 512 -1.52 47.32 6.15
CA VAL A 512 -0.83 47.74 7.39
C VAL A 512 -0.13 46.50 7.97
#